data_AF-A0A961NKK3-F1
#
_entry.id   AF-A0A961NKK3-F1
#
_cell.length_a   1.000
_cell.length_b   1.000
_cell.length_c   1.000
_cell.angle_alpha   90.00
_cell.angle_beta   90.00
_cell.angle_gamma   90.00
#
_symmetry.space_group_name_H-M   'P 1'
#
loop_
_entity.id
_entity.type
_entity.pdbx_description
1 polymer ?
#
loop_
_entity_poly.entity_id
_entity_poly.type
_entity_poly.pdbx_seq_one_letter_code
_entity_poly.pdbx_strand_id
1 'polypeptide(L)'
;AITYIRVTDDNNTILMETGDVERFSHLTVRETVRRGDRVIGTVRIDFTPAPLLMDVATNTLLNFLAVGFIFSVLLVFIYNTLEGLVHTPLTRLMRSVENIGRGNLDQKVILQTDDEFEKLAGAFNGMLVRLREYQDRMIIESQLRREMEVARQIQTALLPDDLSNDYFEIAASMRPAETVGGDYFDVIQAAGSLWFIIGDVSGHGVTSGLISMMAQTAISTAITANPGIAPAQLLSLIDKILSENLRKMSEDRYMTITLFCSTDGNIVDFTGLHQDILLFRSSDSKVETIATDGIWIGLRDLSIDAGAAMIGQRLQVQLNDVLVLYSDGITEAMNVNEEMYGEDRLLTV
;
A
#
# COMPACT_ATOMS: atom_id res chain seq x y z
N ALA A 1 43.30 -64.89 44.71
CA ALA A 1 43.33 -64.18 46.01
C ALA A 1 44.22 -64.89 47.05
N ILE A 2 44.32 -66.23 47.05
CA ILE A 2 45.33 -66.93 47.86
C ILE A 2 46.69 -66.71 47.20
N THR A 3 47.61 -66.06 47.91
CA THR A 3 48.95 -65.73 47.40
C THR A 3 50.02 -66.63 48.00
N TYR A 4 49.76 -67.19 49.18
CA TYR A 4 50.72 -68.03 49.86
C TYR A 4 50.04 -69.01 50.81
N ILE A 5 50.52 -70.27 50.80
CA ILE A 5 50.10 -71.33 51.73
C ILE A 5 51.36 -71.94 52.34
N ARG A 6 51.44 -71.96 53.66
CA ARG A 6 52.47 -72.71 54.40
C ARG A 6 51.82 -73.65 55.40
N VAL A 7 52.22 -74.91 55.34
CA VAL A 7 51.84 -75.97 56.28
C VAL A 7 53.08 -76.39 57.04
N THR A 8 53.01 -76.36 58.36
CA THR A 8 54.12 -76.73 59.26
C THR A 8 53.68 -77.85 60.19
N ASP A 9 54.62 -78.70 60.62
CA ASP A 9 54.39 -79.68 61.70
C ASP A 9 54.53 -79.04 63.10
N ASP A 10 54.34 -79.83 64.16
CA ASP A 10 54.46 -79.38 65.57
C ASP A 10 55.83 -78.82 65.94
N ASN A 11 56.89 -79.21 65.21
CA ASN A 11 58.25 -78.75 65.39
C ASN A 11 58.58 -77.56 64.48
N ASN A 12 57.56 -76.99 63.82
CA ASN A 12 57.67 -75.89 62.88
C ASN A 12 58.43 -76.24 61.58
N THR A 13 58.54 -77.54 61.27
CA THR A 13 59.14 -78.03 60.02
C THR A 13 58.16 -77.81 58.88
N ILE A 14 58.64 -77.23 57.78
CA ILE A 14 57.79 -76.90 56.62
C ILE A 14 57.47 -78.20 55.87
N LEU A 15 56.21 -78.59 55.89
CA LEU A 15 55.70 -79.78 55.19
C LEU A 15 55.31 -79.46 53.74
N MET A 16 54.75 -78.28 53.53
CA MET A 16 54.34 -77.79 52.22
C MET A 16 54.37 -76.27 52.23
N GLU A 17 55.01 -75.69 51.23
CA GLU A 17 55.03 -74.26 51.01
C GLU A 17 54.84 -73.98 49.53
N THR A 18 53.85 -73.17 49.20
CA THR A 18 53.54 -72.80 47.82
C THR A 18 53.05 -71.35 47.77
N GLY A 19 53.48 -70.64 46.73
CA GLY A 19 53.22 -69.21 46.56
C GLY A 19 54.37 -68.34 47.05
N ASP A 20 54.21 -67.02 46.88
CA ASP A 20 55.24 -66.03 47.18
C ASP A 20 54.76 -65.15 48.34
N VAL A 21 55.57 -65.01 49.40
CA VAL A 21 55.23 -64.17 50.55
C VAL A 21 55.51 -62.72 50.17
N GLU A 22 54.63 -62.11 49.39
CA GLU A 22 54.70 -60.67 49.21
C GLU A 22 54.43 -59.97 50.56
N ARG A 23 55.22 -58.92 50.85
CA ARG A 23 55.15 -58.13 52.09
C ARG A 23 53.80 -57.44 52.35
N PHE A 24 52.84 -57.56 51.43
CA PHE A 24 51.54 -56.89 51.46
C PHE A 24 50.38 -57.90 51.52
N SER A 25 50.51 -58.98 52.31
CA SER A 25 49.35 -59.81 52.66
C SER A 25 48.44 -59.04 53.63
N HIS A 26 47.18 -58.85 53.26
CA HIS A 26 46.24 -58.01 54.02
C HIS A 26 45.31 -58.82 54.93
N LEU A 27 45.16 -60.12 54.67
CA LEU A 27 44.43 -61.04 55.53
C LEU A 27 45.20 -62.36 55.62
N THR A 28 45.61 -62.72 56.84
CA THR A 28 46.28 -63.99 57.14
C THR A 28 45.33 -64.82 57.98
N VAL A 29 44.94 -65.98 57.46
CA VAL A 29 44.20 -66.99 58.24
C VAL A 29 45.19 -68.05 58.69
N ARG A 30 45.25 -68.30 60.01
CA ARG A 30 46.03 -69.40 60.58
C ARG A 30 45.08 -70.33 61.31
N GLU A 31 45.13 -71.59 60.97
CA GLU A 31 44.36 -72.63 61.63
C GLU A 31 45.28 -73.75 62.09
N THR A 32 45.06 -74.21 63.32
CA THR A 32 45.86 -75.27 63.94
C THR A 32 45.17 -76.60 63.72
N VAL A 33 45.83 -77.50 62.98
CA VAL A 33 45.29 -78.83 62.68
C VAL A 33 45.62 -79.75 63.84
N ARG A 34 44.59 -80.36 64.44
CA ARG A 34 44.70 -81.29 65.57
C ARG A 34 44.14 -82.66 65.23
N ARG A 35 44.67 -83.71 65.85
CA ARG A 35 44.10 -85.07 65.81
C ARG A 35 44.03 -85.60 67.24
N GLY A 36 42.83 -85.57 67.83
CA GLY A 36 42.67 -85.74 69.27
C GLY A 36 43.25 -84.56 70.04
N ASP A 37 43.93 -84.81 71.16
CA ASP A 37 44.59 -83.78 71.98
C ASP A 37 45.97 -83.35 71.45
N ARG A 38 46.44 -83.97 70.37
CA ARG A 38 47.73 -83.66 69.76
C ARG A 38 47.56 -82.69 68.60
N VAL A 39 48.24 -81.55 68.68
CA VAL A 39 48.46 -80.69 67.52
C VAL A 39 49.27 -81.50 66.51
N ILE A 40 49.00 -81.34 65.21
CA ILE A 40 49.80 -81.96 64.14
C ILE A 40 50.55 -80.88 63.34
N GLY A 41 50.02 -79.66 63.33
CA GLY A 41 50.60 -78.59 62.55
C GLY A 41 49.76 -77.33 62.47
N THR A 42 50.27 -76.32 61.78
CA THR A 42 49.54 -75.09 61.49
C THR A 42 49.51 -74.83 59.99
N VAL A 43 48.32 -74.53 59.47
CA VAL A 43 48.11 -74.06 58.09
C VAL A 43 47.96 -72.55 58.11
N ARG A 44 48.83 -71.86 57.38
CA ARG A 44 48.75 -70.41 57.14
C ARG A 44 48.35 -70.18 55.69
N ILE A 45 47.28 -69.43 55.49
CA ILE A 45 46.84 -68.96 54.18
C ILE A 45 46.88 -67.44 54.21
N ASP A 46 47.70 -66.84 53.34
CA ASP A 46 47.75 -65.40 53.17
C ASP A 46 46.97 -64.99 51.91
N PHE A 47 46.16 -63.94 52.05
CA PHE A 47 45.37 -63.34 50.99
C PHE A 47 45.87 -61.94 50.65
N THR A 48 46.07 -61.69 49.36
CA THR A 48 46.37 -60.36 48.83
C THR A 48 45.21 -59.91 47.93
N PRO A 49 44.52 -58.79 48.27
CA PRO A 49 43.42 -58.25 47.46
C PRO A 49 43.92 -57.50 46.22
N ALA A 50 45.21 -57.18 46.11
CA ALA A 50 45.78 -56.40 44.99
C ALA A 50 45.34 -56.90 43.59
N PRO A 51 45.43 -58.18 43.21
CA PRO A 51 44.94 -58.66 41.92
C PRO A 51 43.42 -58.50 41.78
N LEU A 52 42.66 -58.71 42.85
CA LEU A 52 41.20 -58.58 42.84
C LEU A 52 40.76 -57.12 42.69
N LEU A 53 41.43 -56.20 43.38
CA LEU A 53 41.21 -54.76 43.28
C LEU A 53 41.63 -54.24 41.90
N MET A 54 42.71 -54.76 41.33
CA MET A 54 43.16 -54.39 39.99
C MET A 54 42.19 -54.88 38.90
N ASP A 55 41.62 -56.08 39.04
CA ASP A 55 40.56 -56.57 38.15
C ASP A 55 39.27 -55.75 38.29
N VAL A 56 38.88 -55.36 39.50
CA VAL A 56 37.72 -54.48 39.71
C VAL A 56 37.98 -53.08 39.14
N ALA A 57 39.17 -52.52 39.33
CA ALA A 57 39.55 -51.21 38.81
C ALA A 57 39.62 -51.19 37.27
N THR A 58 40.18 -52.22 36.64
CA THR A 58 40.25 -52.31 35.19
C THR A 58 38.88 -52.48 34.56
N ASN A 59 38.02 -53.35 35.11
CA ASN A 59 36.65 -53.54 34.61
C ASN A 59 35.77 -52.29 34.81
N THR A 60 35.88 -51.60 35.95
CA THR A 60 35.15 -50.34 36.17
C THR A 60 35.61 -49.26 35.20
N LEU A 61 36.91 -49.10 34.99
CA LEU A 61 37.47 -48.18 34.00
C LEU A 61 36.99 -48.51 32.58
N LEU A 62 37.04 -49.78 32.17
CA LEU A 62 36.55 -50.22 30.85
C LEU A 62 35.07 -49.93 30.66
N ASN A 63 34.23 -50.15 31.68
CA ASN A 63 32.81 -49.82 31.63
C ASN A 63 32.59 -48.30 31.51
N PHE A 64 33.33 -47.48 32.26
CA PHE A 64 33.26 -46.02 32.12
C PHE A 64 33.67 -45.55 30.71
N LEU A 65 34.74 -46.13 30.15
CA LEU A 65 35.17 -45.82 28.78
C LEU A 65 34.13 -46.25 27.75
N ALA A 66 33.52 -47.41 27.90
CA ALA A 66 32.47 -47.89 27.01
C ALA A 66 31.24 -46.99 27.04
N VAL A 67 30.78 -46.58 28.23
CA VAL A 67 29.65 -45.65 28.39
C VAL A 67 30.00 -44.28 27.79
N GLY A 68 31.20 -43.77 28.06
CA GLY A 68 31.67 -42.51 27.48
C GLY A 68 31.74 -42.54 25.96
N PHE A 69 32.19 -43.66 25.38
CA PHE A 69 32.22 -43.86 23.94
C PHE A 69 30.81 -43.86 23.34
N ILE A 70 29.87 -44.62 23.92
CA ILE A 70 28.47 -44.63 23.48
C ILE A 70 27.87 -43.22 23.53
N PHE A 71 28.12 -42.49 24.61
CA PHE A 71 27.65 -41.12 24.77
C PHE A 71 28.23 -40.17 23.71
N SER A 72 29.52 -40.33 23.37
CA SER A 72 30.17 -39.53 22.34
C SER A 72 29.58 -39.80 20.95
N VAL A 73 29.30 -41.06 20.63
CA VAL A 73 28.64 -41.46 19.37
C VAL A 73 27.22 -40.89 19.32
N LEU A 74 26.49 -40.95 20.43
CA LEU A 74 25.14 -40.40 20.53
C LEU A 74 25.14 -38.88 20.32
N LEU A 75 26.09 -38.14 20.90
CA LEU A 75 26.22 -36.70 20.69
C LEU A 75 26.50 -36.35 19.22
N VAL A 76 27.40 -37.09 18.57
CA VAL A 76 27.69 -36.89 17.14
C VAL A 76 26.46 -37.21 16.29
N PHE A 77 25.71 -38.26 16.61
CA PHE A 77 24.46 -38.59 15.93
C PHE A 77 23.43 -37.45 16.08
N ILE A 78 23.17 -37.00 17.31
CA ILE A 78 22.25 -35.88 17.58
C ILE A 78 22.68 -34.62 16.84
N TYR A 79 23.97 -34.27 16.85
CA TYR A 79 24.50 -33.12 16.13
C TYR A 79 24.19 -33.21 14.62
N ASN A 80 24.49 -34.34 13.98
CA ASN A 80 24.22 -34.53 12.56
C ASN A 80 22.73 -34.49 12.23
N THR A 81 21.88 -35.03 13.11
CA THR A 81 20.41 -34.97 12.97
C THR A 81 19.90 -33.53 13.09
N LEU A 82 20.36 -32.75 14.07
CA LEU A 82 19.98 -31.35 14.24
C LEU A 82 20.47 -30.47 13.08
N GLU A 83 21.68 -30.73 12.58
CA GLU A 83 22.25 -30.00 11.45
C GLU A 83 21.42 -30.16 10.18
N GLY A 84 20.95 -31.39 9.91
CA GLY A 84 20.13 -31.72 8.75
C GLY A 84 18.67 -31.27 8.87
N LEU A 85 18.04 -31.47 10.03
CA LEU A 85 16.62 -31.22 10.23
C LEU A 85 16.28 -29.76 10.56
N VAL A 86 17.19 -29.01 11.20
CA VAL A 86 16.88 -27.67 11.71
C VAL A 86 17.81 -26.61 11.14
N HIS A 87 19.13 -26.78 11.30
CA HIS A 87 20.09 -25.72 10.97
C HIS A 87 20.12 -25.41 9.47
N THR A 88 20.16 -26.45 8.62
CA THR A 88 20.24 -26.27 7.16
C THR A 88 18.98 -25.63 6.56
N PRO A 89 17.74 -26.10 6.82
CA PRO A 89 16.52 -25.46 6.30
C PRO A 89 16.37 -24.01 6.77
N LEU A 90 16.64 -23.74 8.06
CA LEU A 90 16.54 -22.41 8.63
C LEU A 90 17.52 -21.43 7.98
N THR A 91 18.77 -21.83 7.80
CA THR A 91 19.79 -20.98 7.17
C THR A 91 19.43 -20.66 5.71
N ARG A 92 18.87 -21.62 4.97
CA ARG A 92 18.39 -21.39 3.60
C ARG A 92 17.23 -20.39 3.58
N LEU A 93 16.25 -20.58 4.46
CA LEU A 93 15.12 -19.65 4.58
C LEU A 93 15.59 -18.23 4.89
N MET A 94 16.44 -18.05 5.91
CA MET A 94 16.97 -16.74 6.30
C MET A 94 17.70 -16.05 5.15
N ARG A 95 18.57 -16.77 4.43
CA ARG A 95 19.30 -16.21 3.27
C ARG A 95 18.35 -15.78 2.16
N SER A 96 17.31 -16.56 1.87
CA SER A 96 16.32 -16.18 0.86
C SER A 96 15.54 -14.94 1.28
N VAL A 97 15.10 -14.87 2.54
CA VAL A 97 14.39 -13.69 3.09
C VAL A 97 15.28 -12.44 3.03
N GLU A 98 16.56 -12.56 3.41
CA GLU A 98 17.51 -11.44 3.38
C GLU A 98 17.72 -10.91 1.95
N ASN A 99 17.88 -11.81 0.97
CA ASN A 99 18.04 -11.42 -0.43
C ASN A 99 16.80 -10.74 -1.00
N ILE A 100 15.62 -11.21 -0.62
CA ILE A 100 14.33 -10.60 -1.00
C ILE A 100 14.18 -9.21 -0.36
N GLY A 101 14.57 -9.06 0.91
CA GLY A 101 14.58 -7.78 1.61
C GLY A 101 15.50 -6.72 0.98
N ARG A 102 16.46 -7.14 0.14
CA ARG A 102 17.30 -6.24 -0.68
C ARG A 102 16.67 -5.83 -2.01
N GLY A 103 15.41 -6.19 -2.26
CA GLY A 103 14.62 -5.75 -3.41
C GLY A 103 14.44 -6.78 -4.53
N ASN A 104 14.91 -8.02 -4.36
CA ASN A 104 14.74 -9.07 -5.36
C ASN A 104 13.50 -9.93 -5.07
N LEU A 105 12.32 -9.43 -5.43
CA LEU A 105 11.04 -10.14 -5.22
C LEU A 105 10.79 -11.31 -6.19
N ASP A 106 11.64 -11.49 -7.21
CA ASP A 106 11.50 -12.58 -8.19
C ASP A 106 12.01 -13.92 -7.65
N GLN A 107 12.74 -13.91 -6.54
CA GLN A 107 13.25 -15.12 -5.92
C GLN A 107 12.16 -15.85 -5.14
N LYS A 108 12.00 -17.14 -5.41
CA LYS A 108 11.15 -18.04 -4.61
C LYS A 108 11.96 -18.76 -3.55
N VAL A 109 11.38 -18.90 -2.37
CA VAL A 109 11.89 -19.80 -1.33
C VAL A 109 11.47 -21.22 -1.70
N ILE A 110 12.44 -22.06 -2.07
CA ILE A 110 12.18 -23.47 -2.40
C ILE A 110 12.79 -24.33 -1.29
N LEU A 111 11.92 -25.00 -0.52
CA LEU A 111 12.27 -26.02 0.46
C LEU A 111 11.45 -27.27 0.14
N GLN A 112 12.10 -28.43 0.17
CA GLN A 112 11.50 -29.75 -0.02
C GLN A 112 11.83 -30.57 1.22
N THR A 113 11.15 -30.28 2.32
CA THR A 113 11.39 -30.88 3.63
C THR A 113 10.19 -31.69 4.12
N ASP A 114 9.04 -31.59 3.44
CA ASP A 114 7.78 -32.27 3.76
C ASP A 114 7.33 -32.06 5.22
N ASP A 115 7.64 -30.87 5.75
CA ASP A 115 7.45 -30.49 7.16
C ASP A 115 6.93 -29.04 7.31
N GLU A 116 6.94 -28.51 8.53
CA GLU A 116 6.53 -27.14 8.84
C GLU A 116 7.37 -26.07 8.13
N PHE A 117 8.64 -26.33 7.79
CA PHE A 117 9.47 -25.38 7.07
C PHE A 117 9.02 -25.22 5.62
N GLU A 118 8.55 -26.30 4.98
CA GLU A 118 7.98 -26.23 3.64
C GLU A 118 6.67 -25.43 3.62
N LYS A 119 5.79 -25.64 4.61
CA LYS A 119 4.58 -24.82 4.76
C LYS A 119 4.91 -23.33 4.97
N LEU A 120 5.93 -23.04 5.78
CA LEU A 120 6.39 -21.67 6.02
C LEU A 120 6.96 -21.04 4.75
N ALA A 121 7.76 -21.77 3.97
CA ALA A 121 8.24 -21.32 2.67
C ALA A 121 7.09 -21.05 1.70
N GLY A 122 6.07 -21.90 1.68
CA GLY A 122 4.84 -21.70 0.89
C GLY A 122 4.08 -20.44 1.29
N ALA A 123 3.85 -20.22 2.58
CA ALA A 123 3.18 -19.02 3.10
C ALA A 123 3.97 -17.75 2.77
N PHE A 124 5.30 -17.80 2.90
CA PHE A 124 6.16 -16.69 2.54
C PHE A 124 6.11 -16.38 1.05
N ASN A 125 6.20 -17.40 0.18
CA ASN A 125 6.02 -17.22 -1.27
C ASN A 125 4.66 -16.60 -1.62
N GLY A 126 3.58 -17.01 -0.93
CA GLY A 126 2.26 -16.39 -1.10
C GLY A 126 2.23 -14.91 -0.73
N MET A 127 2.94 -14.51 0.32
CA MET A 127 3.12 -13.11 0.68
C MET A 127 3.92 -12.34 -0.39
N LEU A 128 4.98 -12.93 -0.96
CA LEU A 128 5.78 -12.30 -2.03
C LEU A 128 4.94 -11.98 -3.26
N VAL A 129 4.07 -12.91 -3.68
CA VAL A 129 3.17 -12.69 -4.81
C VAL A 129 2.26 -11.49 -4.54
N ARG A 130 1.66 -11.41 -3.35
CA ARG A 130 0.81 -10.27 -2.97
C ARG A 130 1.60 -8.96 -2.91
N LEU A 131 2.80 -8.96 -2.31
CA LEU A 131 3.65 -7.77 -2.24
C LEU A 131 4.00 -7.25 -3.63
N ARG A 132 4.31 -8.13 -4.57
CA ARG A 132 4.55 -7.78 -5.97
C ARG A 132 3.31 -7.17 -6.61
N GLU A 133 2.16 -7.81 -6.48
CA GLU A 133 0.89 -7.27 -7.01
C GLU A 133 0.57 -5.88 -6.44
N TYR A 134 0.82 -5.66 -5.14
CA TYR A 134 0.67 -4.35 -4.51
C TYR A 134 1.66 -3.32 -5.05
N GLN A 135 2.92 -3.70 -5.24
CA GLN A 135 3.95 -2.81 -5.79
C GLN A 135 3.63 -2.43 -7.24
N ASP A 136 3.28 -3.40 -8.08
CA ASP A 136 2.91 -3.16 -9.48
C ASP A 136 1.68 -2.24 -9.55
N ARG A 137 0.66 -2.48 -8.70
CA ARG A 137 -0.51 -1.60 -8.59
C ARG A 137 -0.13 -0.18 -8.16
N MET A 138 0.70 -0.04 -7.13
CA MET A 138 1.15 1.29 -6.66
C MET A 138 1.93 2.05 -7.73
N ILE A 139 2.75 1.38 -8.52
CA ILE A 139 3.48 2.01 -9.63
C ILE A 139 2.49 2.55 -10.66
N ILE A 140 1.50 1.74 -11.07
CA ILE A 140 0.48 2.14 -12.04
C ILE A 140 -0.35 3.31 -11.50
N GLU A 141 -0.84 3.23 -10.25
CA GLU A 141 -1.59 4.31 -9.61
C GLU A 141 -0.77 5.60 -9.50
N SER A 142 0.52 5.48 -9.15
CA SER A 142 1.42 6.63 -9.09
C SER A 142 1.66 7.26 -10.46
N GLN A 143 1.74 6.47 -11.53
CA GLN A 143 1.87 6.98 -12.89
C GLN A 143 0.60 7.71 -13.33
N LEU A 144 -0.58 7.09 -13.14
CA LEU A 144 -1.87 7.68 -13.47
C LEU A 144 -2.09 8.99 -12.70
N ARG A 145 -1.80 9.02 -11.39
CA ARG A 145 -1.90 10.24 -10.59
C ARG A 145 -1.02 11.37 -11.13
N ARG A 146 0.16 11.03 -11.64
CA ARG A 146 1.09 12.01 -12.22
C ARG A 146 0.56 12.58 -13.53
N GLU A 147 -0.03 11.75 -14.38
CA GLU A 147 -0.70 12.18 -15.62
C GLU A 147 -1.90 13.10 -15.33
N MET A 148 -2.70 12.74 -14.32
CA MET A 148 -3.83 13.57 -13.86
C MET A 148 -3.37 14.95 -13.37
N GLU A 149 -2.28 15.00 -12.60
CA GLU A 149 -1.71 16.26 -12.12
C GLU A 149 -1.21 17.15 -13.27
N VAL A 150 -0.64 16.57 -14.33
CA VAL A 150 -0.28 17.32 -15.54
C VAL A 150 -1.52 17.89 -16.21
N ALA A 151 -2.58 17.10 -16.37
CA ALA A 151 -3.84 17.58 -16.95
C ALA A 151 -4.45 18.73 -16.13
N ARG A 152 -4.42 18.64 -14.79
CA ARG A 152 -4.85 19.71 -13.89
C ARG A 152 -4.05 21.00 -14.08
N GLN A 153 -2.73 20.88 -14.19
CA GLN A 153 -1.84 22.03 -14.41
C GLN A 153 -2.16 22.73 -15.73
N ILE A 154 -2.45 21.96 -16.79
CA ILE A 154 -2.86 22.51 -18.09
C ILE A 154 -4.19 23.25 -17.94
N GLN A 155 -5.23 22.62 -17.37
CA GLN A 155 -6.54 23.24 -17.18
C GLN A 155 -6.45 24.53 -16.34
N THR A 156 -5.65 24.51 -15.26
CA THR A 156 -5.46 25.68 -14.39
C THR A 156 -4.72 26.80 -15.11
N ALA A 157 -3.70 26.48 -15.93
CA ALA A 157 -2.94 27.47 -16.68
C ALA A 157 -3.73 28.11 -17.83
N LEU A 158 -4.88 27.54 -18.20
CA LEU A 158 -5.80 28.13 -19.17
C LEU A 158 -6.84 29.03 -18.53
N LEU A 159 -6.93 29.09 -17.20
CA LEU A 159 -7.85 30.02 -16.53
C LEU A 159 -7.41 31.47 -16.74
N PRO A 160 -8.35 32.43 -16.77
CA PRO A 160 -8.00 33.83 -16.93
C PRO A 160 -7.19 34.33 -15.72
N ASP A 161 -5.99 34.83 -15.98
CA ASP A 161 -5.09 35.40 -14.96
C ASP A 161 -5.47 36.85 -14.59
N ASP A 162 -6.07 37.60 -15.51
CA ASP A 162 -6.50 38.99 -15.32
C ASP A 162 -8.01 39.13 -15.53
N LEU A 163 -8.70 39.47 -14.45
CA LEU A 163 -10.14 39.71 -14.42
C LEU A 163 -10.48 41.22 -14.44
N SER A 164 -9.46 42.08 -14.47
CA SER A 164 -9.61 43.53 -14.34
C SER A 164 -10.25 44.11 -15.60
N ASN A 165 -11.30 44.90 -15.45
CA ASN A 165 -11.96 45.57 -16.57
C ASN A 165 -12.56 46.90 -16.10
N ASP A 166 -13.06 47.71 -17.04
CA ASP A 166 -13.55 49.06 -16.75
C ASP A 166 -14.98 49.11 -16.17
N TYR A 167 -15.71 47.99 -16.22
CA TYR A 167 -17.16 47.96 -15.99
C TYR A 167 -17.57 47.21 -14.72
N PHE A 168 -16.89 46.12 -14.38
CA PHE A 168 -17.24 45.19 -13.31
C PHE A 168 -16.03 44.92 -12.40
N GLU A 169 -16.26 44.83 -11.11
CA GLU A 169 -15.33 44.19 -10.18
C GLU A 169 -15.59 42.67 -10.18
N ILE A 170 -14.67 41.89 -10.73
CA ILE A 170 -14.85 40.44 -10.92
C ILE A 170 -13.99 39.69 -9.91
N ALA A 171 -14.64 38.80 -9.15
CA ALA A 171 -13.99 37.79 -8.33
C ALA A 171 -14.44 36.40 -8.77
N ALA A 172 -13.49 35.50 -9.03
CA ALA A 172 -13.76 34.15 -9.48
C ALA A 172 -12.94 33.12 -8.69
N SER A 173 -13.50 31.94 -8.49
CA SER A 173 -12.80 30.80 -7.91
C SER A 173 -13.37 29.50 -8.47
N MET A 174 -12.50 28.61 -8.92
CA MET A 174 -12.87 27.27 -9.35
C MET A 174 -12.10 26.25 -8.52
N ARG A 175 -12.83 25.33 -7.89
CA ARG A 175 -12.27 24.27 -7.05
C ARG A 175 -12.78 22.92 -7.56
N PRO A 176 -12.01 22.25 -8.43
CA PRO A 176 -12.40 20.94 -8.94
C PRO A 176 -12.62 19.93 -7.81
N ALA A 177 -13.68 19.12 -7.91
CA ALA A 177 -13.94 18.04 -6.95
C ALA A 177 -12.95 16.87 -7.08
N GLU A 178 -12.46 16.61 -8.30
CA GLU A 178 -11.39 15.65 -8.60
C GLU A 178 -10.10 16.35 -9.03
N THR A 179 -9.12 15.60 -9.57
CA THR A 179 -7.88 16.21 -10.09
C THR A 179 -8.16 17.05 -11.35
N VAL A 180 -9.14 16.69 -12.18
CA VAL A 180 -9.55 17.42 -13.39
C VAL A 180 -11.08 17.49 -13.41
N GLY A 181 -11.64 18.68 -13.66
CA GLY A 181 -13.08 18.95 -13.59
C GLY A 181 -13.72 19.25 -14.95
N GLY A 182 -15.04 19.08 -15.03
CA GLY A 182 -15.85 19.51 -16.18
C GLY A 182 -16.16 21.01 -16.18
N ASP A 183 -16.09 21.65 -15.01
CA ASP A 183 -16.35 23.08 -14.83
C ASP A 183 -15.45 23.93 -15.72
N TYR A 184 -16.08 25.00 -16.23
CA TYR A 184 -15.46 25.99 -17.08
C TYR A 184 -15.94 27.37 -16.65
N PHE A 185 -14.99 28.27 -16.43
CA PHE A 185 -15.27 29.69 -16.45
C PHE A 185 -14.18 30.43 -17.23
N ASP A 186 -14.53 31.55 -17.82
CA ASP A 186 -13.57 32.42 -18.49
C ASP A 186 -14.02 33.88 -18.46
N VAL A 187 -13.05 34.78 -18.60
CA VAL A 187 -13.28 36.24 -18.74
C VAL A 187 -12.39 36.73 -19.87
N ILE A 188 -13.02 37.21 -20.93
CA ILE A 188 -12.33 37.57 -22.18
C ILE A 188 -12.69 38.99 -22.56
N GLN A 189 -11.67 39.83 -22.75
CA GLN A 189 -11.84 41.20 -23.23
C GLN A 189 -11.45 41.30 -24.70
N ALA A 190 -12.38 41.75 -25.54
CA ALA A 190 -12.15 41.88 -26.98
C ALA A 190 -12.87 43.12 -27.55
N ALA A 191 -12.09 44.05 -28.12
CA ALA A 191 -12.58 45.25 -28.81
C ALA A 191 -13.61 46.09 -28.00
N GLY A 192 -13.43 46.20 -26.69
CA GLY A 192 -14.31 46.95 -25.79
C GLY A 192 -15.52 46.17 -25.27
N SER A 193 -15.70 44.92 -25.73
CA SER A 193 -16.65 43.97 -25.16
C SER A 193 -15.97 43.15 -24.06
N LEU A 194 -16.65 43.02 -22.93
CA LEU A 194 -16.32 42.09 -21.87
C LEU A 194 -17.21 40.85 -21.99
N TRP A 195 -16.58 39.69 -22.10
CA TRP A 195 -17.22 38.40 -22.06
C TRP A 195 -16.92 37.71 -20.74
N PHE A 196 -17.93 37.08 -20.17
CA PHE A 196 -17.76 36.13 -19.10
C PHE A 196 -18.59 34.89 -19.41
N ILE A 197 -18.03 33.74 -19.07
CA ILE A 197 -18.59 32.45 -19.43
C ILE A 197 -18.57 31.57 -18.18
N ILE A 198 -19.64 30.79 -18.00
CA ILE A 198 -19.67 29.70 -17.03
C ILE A 198 -20.36 28.49 -17.66
N GLY A 199 -19.89 27.30 -17.34
CA GLY A 199 -20.52 26.07 -17.75
C GLY A 199 -19.92 24.86 -17.06
N ASP A 200 -20.56 23.71 -17.25
CA ASP A 200 -20.09 22.43 -16.77
C ASP A 200 -20.41 21.31 -17.76
N VAL A 201 -19.47 20.38 -17.88
CA VAL A 201 -19.58 19.18 -18.72
C VAL A 201 -20.09 18.03 -17.89
N SER A 202 -21.09 17.31 -18.40
CA SER A 202 -21.67 16.15 -17.73
C SER A 202 -20.61 15.11 -17.35
N GLY A 203 -20.64 14.72 -16.07
CA GLY A 203 -19.73 13.76 -15.45
C GLY A 203 -18.35 14.33 -15.16
N HIS A 204 -17.47 13.52 -14.58
CA HIS A 204 -16.19 13.99 -14.03
C HIS A 204 -14.97 13.32 -14.67
N GLY A 205 -13.77 13.79 -14.29
CA GLY A 205 -12.48 13.25 -14.68
C GLY A 205 -11.82 13.93 -15.88
N VAL A 206 -10.89 13.22 -16.52
CA VAL A 206 -10.06 13.79 -17.60
C VAL A 206 -10.87 14.09 -18.85
N THR A 207 -11.83 13.23 -19.20
CA THR A 207 -12.62 13.40 -20.43
C THR A 207 -13.49 14.66 -20.36
N SER A 208 -14.15 14.93 -19.22
CA SER A 208 -14.93 16.15 -19.05
C SER A 208 -14.05 17.40 -19.09
N GLY A 209 -12.87 17.36 -18.44
CA GLY A 209 -11.89 18.45 -18.54
C GLY A 209 -11.34 18.68 -19.94
N LEU A 210 -11.17 17.63 -20.74
CA LEU A 210 -10.77 17.78 -22.14
C LEU A 210 -11.86 18.49 -22.95
N ILE A 211 -13.13 18.14 -22.73
CA ILE A 211 -14.26 18.76 -23.41
C ILE A 211 -14.39 20.24 -23.01
N SER A 212 -14.21 20.57 -21.73
CA SER A 212 -14.25 21.96 -21.27
C SER A 212 -13.11 22.80 -21.88
N MET A 213 -11.89 22.25 -21.97
CA MET A 213 -10.78 22.91 -22.67
C MET A 213 -11.03 23.09 -24.17
N MET A 214 -11.71 22.13 -24.83
CA MET A 214 -12.12 22.28 -26.23
C MET A 214 -13.11 23.44 -26.39
N ALA A 215 -14.10 23.53 -25.52
CA ALA A 215 -15.07 24.62 -25.51
C ALA A 215 -14.38 25.96 -25.27
N GLN A 216 -13.53 26.03 -24.25
CA GLN A 216 -12.73 27.21 -23.93
C GLN A 216 -11.91 27.70 -25.12
N THR A 217 -11.12 26.82 -25.73
CA THR A 217 -10.25 27.17 -26.86
C THR A 217 -11.08 27.66 -28.05
N ALA A 218 -12.21 27.00 -28.34
CA ALA A 218 -13.09 27.40 -29.44
C ALA A 218 -13.75 28.77 -29.18
N ILE A 219 -14.20 29.02 -27.94
CA ILE A 219 -14.80 30.29 -27.51
C ILE A 219 -13.79 31.44 -27.63
N SER A 220 -12.62 31.28 -27.00
CA SER A 220 -11.59 32.31 -27.00
C SER A 220 -11.10 32.65 -28.42
N THR A 221 -10.92 31.63 -29.26
CA THR A 221 -10.55 31.81 -30.67
C THR A 221 -11.63 32.55 -31.45
N ALA A 222 -12.90 32.17 -31.28
CA ALA A 222 -14.02 32.78 -32.00
C ALA A 222 -14.24 34.25 -31.62
N ILE A 223 -14.17 34.57 -30.32
CA ILE A 223 -14.29 35.95 -29.82
C ILE A 223 -13.12 36.80 -30.34
N THR A 224 -11.89 36.29 -30.28
CA THR A 224 -10.71 37.04 -30.74
C THR A 224 -10.75 37.28 -32.26
N ALA A 225 -11.20 36.29 -33.03
CA ALA A 225 -11.30 36.40 -34.49
C ALA A 225 -12.46 37.30 -34.95
N ASN A 226 -13.56 37.34 -34.20
CA ASN A 226 -14.71 38.18 -34.48
C ASN A 226 -15.25 38.83 -33.20
N PRO A 227 -14.65 39.96 -32.74
CA PRO A 227 -15.04 40.59 -31.48
C PRO A 227 -16.49 41.08 -31.41
N GLY A 228 -17.14 41.26 -32.56
CA GLY A 228 -18.55 41.67 -32.67
C GLY A 228 -19.54 40.51 -32.81
N ILE A 229 -19.10 39.26 -32.61
CA ILE A 229 -19.99 38.09 -32.66
C ILE A 229 -21.07 38.21 -31.57
N ALA A 230 -22.33 37.99 -31.93
CA ALA A 230 -23.40 37.98 -30.94
C ALA A 230 -23.35 36.70 -30.09
N PRO A 231 -23.69 36.73 -28.78
CA PRO A 231 -23.65 35.54 -27.92
C PRO A 231 -24.35 34.31 -28.50
N ALA A 232 -25.54 34.49 -29.10
CA ALA A 232 -26.30 33.40 -29.73
C ALA A 232 -25.57 32.76 -30.92
N GLN A 233 -24.89 33.58 -31.74
CA GLN A 233 -24.11 33.10 -32.88
C GLN A 233 -22.87 32.34 -32.40
N LEU A 234 -22.23 32.85 -31.34
CA LEU A 234 -21.11 32.17 -30.70
C LEU A 234 -21.54 30.81 -30.15
N LEU A 235 -22.61 30.75 -29.35
CA LEU A 235 -23.10 29.50 -28.78
C LEU A 235 -23.41 28.45 -29.85
N SER A 236 -24.07 28.84 -30.95
CA SER A 236 -24.34 27.95 -32.08
C SER A 236 -23.07 27.44 -32.77
N LEU A 237 -22.05 28.29 -32.90
CA LEU A 237 -20.75 27.88 -33.43
C LEU A 237 -20.07 26.85 -32.52
N ILE A 238 -20.08 27.08 -31.20
CA ILE A 238 -19.46 26.17 -30.23
C ILE A 238 -20.20 24.84 -30.17
N ASP A 239 -21.53 24.85 -30.15
CA ASP A 239 -22.33 23.63 -30.19
C ASP A 239 -21.99 22.76 -31.41
N LYS A 240 -21.88 23.37 -32.59
CA LYS A 240 -21.48 22.66 -33.80
C LYS A 240 -20.09 22.04 -33.66
N ILE A 241 -19.11 22.80 -33.17
CA ILE A 241 -17.73 22.32 -32.99
C ILE A 241 -17.69 21.16 -31.99
N LEU A 242 -18.31 21.31 -30.82
CA LEU A 242 -18.33 20.28 -29.79
C LEU A 242 -19.07 19.03 -30.26
N SER A 243 -20.26 19.17 -30.84
CA SER A 243 -21.04 18.04 -31.35
C SER A 243 -20.29 17.25 -32.41
N GLU A 244 -19.53 17.92 -33.30
CA GLU A 244 -18.66 17.23 -34.25
C GLU A 244 -17.48 16.51 -33.60
N ASN A 245 -16.84 17.11 -32.59
CA ASN A 245 -15.71 16.52 -31.88
C ASN A 245 -16.14 15.32 -31.03
N LEU A 246 -17.22 15.45 -30.27
CA LEU A 246 -17.78 14.39 -29.43
C LEU A 246 -18.24 13.19 -30.27
N ARG A 247 -18.86 13.45 -31.43
CA ARG A 247 -19.17 12.38 -32.40
C ARG A 247 -17.92 11.64 -32.88
N LYS A 248 -16.80 12.33 -33.13
CA LYS A 248 -15.53 11.68 -33.52
C LYS A 248 -14.91 10.90 -32.37
N MET A 249 -15.05 11.38 -31.14
CA MET A 249 -14.55 10.72 -29.94
C MET A 249 -15.44 9.55 -29.49
N SER A 250 -16.64 9.41 -30.06
CA SER A 250 -17.67 8.46 -29.59
C SER A 250 -18.06 8.71 -28.14
N GLU A 251 -18.15 9.99 -27.75
CA GLU A 251 -18.57 10.44 -26.42
C GLU A 251 -19.99 11.00 -26.46
N ASP A 252 -20.82 10.60 -25.49
CA ASP A 252 -22.22 11.04 -25.34
C ASP A 252 -22.40 12.12 -24.26
N ARG A 253 -21.30 12.65 -23.74
CA ARG A 253 -21.32 13.76 -22.78
C ARG A 253 -21.83 15.04 -23.44
N TYR A 254 -22.37 15.92 -22.63
CA TYR A 254 -22.87 17.23 -23.04
C TYR A 254 -22.36 18.31 -22.08
N MET A 255 -22.52 19.56 -22.48
CA MET A 255 -22.12 20.71 -21.66
C MET A 255 -23.32 21.63 -21.45
N THR A 256 -23.51 22.05 -20.21
CA THR A 256 -24.34 23.20 -19.85
C THR A 256 -23.44 24.42 -19.88
N ILE A 257 -23.89 25.52 -20.47
CA ILE A 257 -23.08 26.74 -20.59
C ILE A 257 -23.96 27.96 -20.76
N THR A 258 -23.55 29.07 -20.17
CA THR A 258 -24.13 30.39 -20.41
C THR A 258 -23.02 31.36 -20.79
N LEU A 259 -23.22 32.04 -21.92
CA LEU A 259 -22.31 33.06 -22.43
C LEU A 259 -22.90 34.43 -22.14
N PHE A 260 -22.07 35.34 -21.61
CA PHE A 260 -22.45 36.72 -21.33
C PHE A 260 -21.54 37.68 -22.06
N CYS A 261 -22.10 38.79 -22.52
CA CYS A 261 -21.38 39.86 -23.18
C CYS A 261 -21.92 41.22 -22.74
N SER A 262 -21.03 42.13 -22.35
CA SER A 262 -21.37 43.53 -22.07
C SER A 262 -20.38 44.45 -22.77
N THR A 263 -20.88 45.55 -23.32
CA THR A 263 -20.06 46.57 -24.00
C THR A 263 -20.00 47.89 -23.24
N ASP A 264 -20.89 48.10 -22.27
CA ASP A 264 -21.09 49.36 -21.58
C ASP A 264 -21.21 49.23 -20.06
N GLY A 265 -21.19 48.02 -19.52
CA GLY A 265 -21.35 47.74 -18.10
C GLY A 265 -22.77 47.89 -17.55
N ASN A 266 -23.74 48.30 -18.36
CA ASN A 266 -25.13 48.52 -17.93
C ASN A 266 -26.09 47.46 -18.47
N ILE A 267 -25.77 46.91 -19.64
CA ILE A 267 -26.54 45.85 -20.27
C ILE A 267 -25.62 44.64 -20.46
N VAL A 268 -26.12 43.48 -20.02
CA VAL A 268 -25.50 42.18 -20.22
C VAL A 268 -26.40 41.38 -21.16
N ASP A 269 -25.95 41.15 -22.38
CA ASP A 269 -26.56 40.20 -23.30
C ASP A 269 -26.10 38.79 -22.91
N PHE A 270 -27.01 37.83 -22.77
CA PHE A 270 -26.66 36.45 -22.41
C PHE A 270 -27.49 35.39 -23.14
N THR A 271 -26.95 34.17 -23.25
CA THR A 271 -27.65 33.05 -23.88
C THR A 271 -27.05 31.72 -23.42
N GLY A 272 -27.85 30.66 -23.50
CA GLY A 272 -27.45 29.30 -23.13
C GLY A 272 -28.04 28.88 -21.80
N LEU A 273 -27.92 27.59 -21.53
CA LEU A 273 -28.53 26.92 -20.38
C LEU A 273 -27.43 26.40 -19.46
N HIS A 274 -27.35 26.99 -18.26
CA HIS A 274 -26.58 26.53 -17.11
C HIS A 274 -27.41 26.80 -15.84
N GLN A 275 -26.80 26.87 -14.66
CA GLN A 275 -27.49 27.29 -13.44
C GLN A 275 -28.14 28.67 -13.59
N ASP A 276 -29.18 28.92 -12.82
CA ASP A 276 -29.84 30.22 -12.77
C ASP A 276 -28.89 31.31 -12.29
N ILE A 277 -29.14 32.54 -12.73
CA ILE A 277 -28.32 33.70 -12.38
C ILE A 277 -28.93 34.36 -11.14
N LEU A 278 -28.13 34.60 -10.11
CA LEU A 278 -28.58 35.39 -8.97
C LEU A 278 -28.13 36.84 -9.15
N LEU A 279 -29.10 37.75 -9.13
CA LEU A 279 -28.85 39.18 -9.22
C LEU A 279 -29.29 39.86 -7.92
N PHE A 280 -28.31 40.31 -7.14
CA PHE A 280 -28.57 41.18 -6.01
C PHE A 280 -28.78 42.62 -6.50
N ARG A 281 -29.97 43.16 -6.21
CA ARG A 281 -30.35 44.55 -6.46
C ARG A 281 -29.97 45.42 -5.28
N SER A 282 -29.02 46.32 -5.49
CA SER A 282 -28.60 47.28 -4.47
C SER A 282 -29.71 48.26 -4.07
N SER A 283 -30.60 48.57 -5.02
CA SER A 283 -31.67 49.56 -4.85
C SER A 283 -32.70 49.19 -3.77
N ASP A 284 -33.01 47.89 -3.63
CA ASP A 284 -34.00 47.40 -2.66
C ASP A 284 -33.52 46.22 -1.81
N SER A 285 -32.23 45.86 -1.92
CA SER A 285 -31.58 44.78 -1.17
C SER A 285 -32.26 43.42 -1.35
N LYS A 286 -32.74 43.13 -2.56
CA LYS A 286 -33.33 41.84 -2.92
C LYS A 286 -32.45 41.06 -3.89
N VAL A 287 -32.58 39.74 -3.84
CA VAL A 287 -32.01 38.84 -4.83
C VAL A 287 -33.10 38.43 -5.82
N GLU A 288 -32.86 38.67 -7.09
CA GLU A 288 -33.67 38.22 -8.22
C GLU A 288 -33.01 36.97 -8.82
N THR A 289 -33.74 35.87 -8.94
CA THR A 289 -33.30 34.69 -9.69
C THR A 289 -33.74 34.84 -11.15
N ILE A 290 -32.78 34.85 -12.06
CA ILE A 290 -33.02 34.97 -13.50
C ILE A 290 -32.74 33.61 -14.13
N ALA A 291 -33.81 32.97 -14.60
CA ALA A 291 -33.71 31.67 -15.23
C ALA A 291 -32.88 31.76 -16.52
N THR A 292 -31.94 30.84 -16.69
CA THR A 292 -31.29 30.67 -17.99
C THR A 292 -32.16 29.82 -18.91
N ASP A 293 -32.02 30.02 -20.22
CA ASP A 293 -32.81 29.31 -21.23
C ASP A 293 -31.95 28.97 -22.43
N GLY A 294 -32.22 27.82 -23.04
CA GLY A 294 -31.46 27.30 -24.16
C GLY A 294 -31.38 25.77 -24.17
N ILE A 295 -30.25 25.26 -24.64
CA ILE A 295 -30.03 23.83 -24.81
C ILE A 295 -28.68 23.43 -24.22
N TRP A 296 -28.57 22.15 -23.85
CA TRP A 296 -27.25 21.54 -23.65
C TRP A 296 -26.53 21.46 -24.99
N ILE A 297 -25.25 21.80 -24.98
CA ILE A 297 -24.43 21.79 -26.19
C ILE A 297 -23.59 20.51 -26.26
N GLY A 298 -23.16 20.15 -27.47
CA GLY A 298 -22.33 18.96 -27.71
C GLY A 298 -23.12 17.66 -27.82
N LEU A 299 -24.44 17.71 -27.95
CA LEU A 299 -25.27 16.51 -28.07
C LEU A 299 -25.07 15.82 -29.43
N ARG A 300 -24.52 14.61 -29.40
CA ARG A 300 -24.12 13.81 -30.59
C ARG A 300 -25.23 13.63 -31.63
N ASP A 301 -26.47 13.42 -31.18
CA ASP A 301 -27.62 13.03 -32.01
C ASP A 301 -28.68 14.13 -32.17
N LEU A 302 -28.45 15.33 -31.62
CA LEU A 302 -29.37 16.45 -31.72
C LEU A 302 -28.86 17.45 -32.77
N SER A 303 -29.20 17.22 -34.03
CA SER A 303 -29.10 18.25 -35.06
C SER A 303 -30.29 19.21 -34.91
N ILE A 304 -30.31 20.00 -33.83
CA ILE A 304 -31.25 21.13 -33.76
C ILE A 304 -30.80 22.12 -34.84
N ASP A 305 -31.77 22.61 -35.61
CA ASP A 305 -31.65 23.87 -36.35
C ASP A 305 -31.50 25.00 -35.31
N ALA A 306 -30.33 25.04 -34.65
CA ALA A 306 -30.08 25.70 -33.37
C ALA A 306 -30.29 27.22 -33.40
N GLY A 307 -30.43 27.80 -34.60
CA GLY A 307 -30.72 29.21 -34.80
C GLY A 307 -32.06 29.68 -34.23
N ALA A 308 -33.03 28.79 -33.97
CA ALA A 308 -34.34 29.17 -33.43
C ALA A 308 -34.46 29.05 -31.88
N ALA A 309 -33.61 28.24 -31.24
CA ALA A 309 -33.67 27.98 -29.79
C ALA A 309 -32.69 28.82 -28.96
N MET A 310 -31.75 29.51 -29.62
CA MET A 310 -30.75 30.35 -28.94
C MET A 310 -31.15 31.83 -29.03
N ILE A 311 -32.20 32.20 -28.31
CA ILE A 311 -32.61 33.60 -28.19
C ILE A 311 -31.70 34.28 -27.17
N GLY A 312 -31.04 35.36 -27.58
CA GLY A 312 -30.28 36.21 -26.65
C GLY A 312 -31.23 36.96 -25.72
N GLN A 313 -30.99 36.85 -24.42
CA GLN A 313 -31.68 37.59 -23.38
C GLN A 313 -30.85 38.80 -22.95
N ARG A 314 -31.50 39.77 -22.31
CA ARG A 314 -30.86 40.99 -21.83
C ARG A 314 -31.15 41.21 -20.36
N LEU A 315 -30.08 41.46 -19.62
CA LEU A 315 -30.13 41.84 -18.23
C LEU A 315 -29.67 43.28 -18.07
N GLN A 316 -30.47 44.10 -17.40
CA GLN A 316 -30.04 45.44 -16.96
C GLN A 316 -29.42 45.35 -15.57
N VAL A 317 -28.20 45.86 -15.45
CA VAL A 317 -27.45 45.96 -14.21
C VAL A 317 -27.25 47.43 -13.84
N GLN A 318 -27.31 47.72 -12.55
CA GLN A 318 -27.10 49.07 -12.03
C GLN A 318 -25.84 49.12 -11.18
N LEU A 319 -25.36 50.35 -10.89
CA LEU A 319 -24.22 50.54 -10.01
C LEU A 319 -24.47 49.88 -8.64
N ASN A 320 -23.50 49.09 -8.17
CA ASN A 320 -23.54 48.29 -6.94
C ASN A 320 -24.44 47.04 -6.97
N ASP A 321 -25.08 46.71 -8.09
CA ASP A 321 -25.70 45.39 -8.24
C ASP A 321 -24.61 44.31 -8.28
N VAL A 322 -24.92 43.11 -7.79
CA VAL A 322 -23.98 41.97 -7.77
C VAL A 322 -24.58 40.81 -8.54
N LEU A 323 -23.83 40.32 -9.53
CA LEU A 323 -24.17 39.13 -10.30
C LEU A 323 -23.40 37.95 -9.73
N VAL A 324 -24.11 36.89 -9.33
CA VAL A 324 -23.51 35.65 -8.86
C VAL A 324 -23.81 34.54 -9.86
N LEU A 325 -22.74 33.97 -10.40
CA LEU A 325 -22.75 32.82 -11.30
C LEU A 325 -22.10 31.65 -10.57
N TYR A 326 -22.73 30.48 -10.61
CA TYR A 326 -22.29 29.31 -9.87
C TYR A 326 -22.52 28.02 -10.68
N SER A 327 -21.78 26.97 -10.34
CA SER A 327 -22.07 25.59 -10.76
C SER A 327 -22.80 24.83 -9.66
N ASP A 328 -23.41 23.69 -10.01
CA ASP A 328 -24.08 22.78 -9.08
C ASP A 328 -23.14 22.27 -7.96
N GLY A 329 -21.83 22.30 -8.17
CA GLY A 329 -20.84 21.97 -7.13
C GLY A 329 -21.00 22.74 -5.82
N ILE A 330 -21.62 23.94 -5.83
CA ILE A 330 -21.96 24.68 -4.60
C ILE A 330 -23.25 24.15 -3.97
N THR A 331 -24.32 23.99 -4.75
CA THR A 331 -25.65 23.62 -4.25
C THR A 331 -25.71 22.15 -3.83
N GLU A 332 -24.97 21.28 -4.51
CA GLU A 332 -24.88 19.85 -4.22
C GLU A 332 -23.84 19.51 -3.13
N ALA A 333 -23.05 20.48 -2.66
CA ALA A 333 -22.05 20.25 -1.63
C ALA A 333 -22.71 19.67 -0.36
N MET A 334 -22.27 18.46 0.03
CA MET A 334 -22.87 17.73 1.15
C MET A 334 -22.17 18.00 2.49
N ASN A 335 -22.96 18.09 3.56
CA ASN A 335 -22.45 18.08 4.92
C ASN A 335 -22.18 16.64 5.43
N VAL A 336 -21.70 16.51 6.67
CA VAL A 336 -21.41 15.20 7.30
C VAL A 336 -22.63 14.28 7.46
N ASN A 337 -23.84 14.83 7.35
CA ASN A 337 -25.10 14.10 7.40
C ASN A 337 -25.66 13.81 6.00
N GLU A 338 -24.87 14.02 4.94
CA GLU A 338 -25.26 13.84 3.54
C GLU A 338 -26.37 14.79 3.07
N GLU A 339 -26.57 15.92 3.76
CA GLU A 339 -27.51 16.96 3.33
C GLU A 339 -26.81 17.94 2.40
N MET A 340 -27.40 18.18 1.23
CA MET A 340 -26.93 19.19 0.27
C MET A 340 -27.02 20.61 0.86
N TYR A 341 -26.15 21.49 0.39
CA TYR A 341 -26.17 22.90 0.76
C TYR A 341 -27.47 23.59 0.32
N GLY A 342 -27.88 23.35 -0.92
CA GLY A 342 -29.13 23.83 -1.51
C GLY A 342 -29.12 25.32 -1.90
N GLU A 343 -29.99 25.68 -2.83
CA GLU A 343 -30.15 27.06 -3.32
C GLU A 343 -30.69 28.01 -2.25
N ASP A 344 -31.60 27.52 -1.39
CA ASP A 344 -32.18 28.33 -0.31
C ASP A 344 -31.12 28.93 0.60
N ARG A 345 -30.05 28.17 0.90
CA ARG A 345 -28.94 28.67 1.72
C ARG A 345 -28.06 29.64 0.94
N LEU A 346 -27.84 29.39 -0.36
CA LEU A 346 -27.06 30.28 -1.21
C LEU A 346 -27.72 31.67 -1.31
N LEU A 347 -29.05 31.73 -1.40
CA LEU A 347 -29.82 32.98 -1.44
C LEU A 347 -29.78 33.79 -0.13
N THR A 348 -29.33 33.20 0.98
CA THR A 348 -29.28 33.87 2.30
C THR A 348 -27.92 34.46 2.66
N VAL A 349 -26.87 34.12 1.90
CA VAL A 349 -25.51 34.64 2.07
C VAL A 349 -25.41 36.00 1.40
#